data_AF-A0A6I5NMT6-F1
#
_entry.id   AF-A0A6I5NMT6-F1
#
_cell.length_a   1.000
_cell.length_b   1.000
_cell.length_c   1.000
_cell.angle_alpha   90.00
_cell.angle_beta   90.00
_cell.angle_gamma   90.00
#
_symmetry.space_group_name_H-M   'P 1'
#
loop_
_entity.id
_entity.type
_entity.pdbx_description
1 polymer ?
#
loop_
_entity_poly.entity_id
_entity_poly.type
_entity_poly.pdbx_seq_one_letter_code
_entity_poly.pdbx_strand_id
1 'polypeptide(L)'
;MALTPKTPETQAGQEARQQYLELAQQVIGDAQVDYTALYQRFAENDWAAVKLDDAVALKGLKAGHSPKTVAGILHQSPYVQHQVHHNRVPVAPMSQYVRSTVMKVLQQWKQTQASQAQPSQRRQQQTGMDLE
;
A
#
# COMPACT_ATOMS: atom_id res chain seq x y z
N MET A 1 26.44 8.77 -4.62
CA MET A 1 26.73 7.47 -3.98
C MET A 1 25.45 6.66 -4.02
N ALA A 2 25.51 5.36 -4.32
CA ALA A 2 24.30 4.54 -4.33
C ALA A 2 23.74 4.38 -2.91
N LEU A 3 22.44 4.61 -2.73
CA LEU A 3 21.78 4.40 -1.45
C LEU A 3 21.73 2.91 -1.11
N THR A 4 22.16 2.57 0.10
CA THR A 4 22.17 1.20 0.61
C THR A 4 21.14 1.04 1.72
N PRO A 5 20.18 0.12 1.61
CA PRO A 5 19.20 -0.10 2.66
C PRO A 5 19.86 -0.67 3.92
N LYS A 6 19.40 -0.24 5.11
CA LYS A 6 19.78 -0.89 6.37
C LYS A 6 19.24 -2.33 6.38
N THR A 7 20.05 -3.32 6.76
CA THR A 7 19.57 -4.69 6.97
C THR A 7 18.71 -4.78 8.24
N PRO A 8 17.57 -5.49 8.25
CA PRO A 8 16.78 -5.66 9.46
C PRO A 8 17.54 -6.53 10.46
N GLU A 9 17.57 -6.08 11.71
CA GLU A 9 18.30 -6.74 12.79
C GLU A 9 17.54 -7.94 13.39
N THR A 10 16.23 -8.02 13.15
CA THR A 10 15.35 -9.05 13.71
C THR A 10 14.78 -9.94 12.61
N GLN A 11 14.50 -11.21 12.97
CA GLN A 11 13.84 -12.16 12.07
C GLN A 11 12.49 -11.61 11.57
N ALA A 12 11.68 -11.06 12.47
CA ALA A 12 10.42 -10.43 12.11
C ALA A 12 10.58 -9.28 11.09
N GLY A 13 11.67 -8.51 11.19
CA GLY A 13 12.00 -7.46 10.22
C GLY A 13 12.42 -8.01 8.85
N GLN A 14 13.13 -9.13 8.83
CA GLN A 14 13.53 -9.83 7.60
C GLN A 14 12.32 -10.43 6.89
N GLU A 15 11.44 -11.10 7.63
CA GLU A 15 10.18 -11.65 7.11
C GLU A 15 9.27 -10.54 6.57
N ALA A 16 9.12 -9.43 7.30
CA ALA A 16 8.33 -8.29 6.84
C ALA A 16 8.92 -7.66 5.56
N ARG A 17 10.25 -7.63 5.42
CA ARG A 17 10.92 -7.13 4.21
C ARG A 17 10.69 -8.05 3.02
N GLN A 18 10.79 -9.36 3.24
CA GLN A 18 10.52 -10.35 2.21
C GLN A 18 9.08 -10.25 1.72
N GLN A 19 8.11 -10.13 2.64
CA GLN A 19 6.70 -9.92 2.30
C GLN A 19 6.48 -8.59 1.55
N TYR A 20 7.17 -7.51 1.95
CA TYR A 20 7.10 -6.24 1.22
C TYR A 20 7.62 -6.42 -0.22
N LEU A 21 8.78 -7.07 -0.38
CA LEU A 21 9.39 -7.33 -1.67
C LEU A 21 8.44 -8.12 -2.59
N GLU A 22 7.86 -9.20 -2.10
CA GLU A 22 6.92 -10.02 -2.87
C GLU A 22 5.68 -9.24 -3.31
N LEU A 23 5.09 -8.43 -2.42
CA LEU A 23 3.96 -7.57 -2.78
C LEU A 23 4.37 -6.49 -3.78
N ALA A 24 5.54 -5.89 -3.60
CA ALA A 24 6.06 -4.86 -4.50
C ALA A 24 6.35 -5.42 -5.89
N GLN A 25 6.98 -6.58 -6.00
CA GLN A 25 7.21 -7.32 -7.25
C GLN A 25 5.91 -7.53 -8.03
N GLN A 26 4.84 -7.94 -7.32
CA GLN A 26 3.52 -8.12 -7.93
C GLN A 26 2.86 -6.81 -8.35
N VAL A 27 3.12 -5.71 -7.65
CA VAL A 27 2.57 -4.38 -7.96
C VAL A 27 3.25 -3.78 -9.17
N ILE A 28 4.58 -3.90 -9.28
CA ILE A 28 5.36 -3.31 -10.36
C ILE A 28 5.42 -4.22 -11.61
N GLY A 29 5.07 -5.51 -11.47
CA GLY A 29 5.12 -6.48 -12.56
C GLY A 29 6.53 -6.98 -12.90
N ASP A 30 7.46 -6.89 -11.95
CA ASP A 30 8.85 -7.33 -12.10
C ASP A 30 9.19 -8.29 -10.95
N ALA A 31 9.27 -9.57 -11.28
CA ALA A 31 9.54 -10.65 -10.31
C ALA A 31 11.03 -10.80 -9.97
N GLN A 32 11.93 -10.15 -10.72
CA GLN A 32 13.37 -10.28 -10.54
C GLN A 32 13.97 -9.09 -9.79
N VAL A 33 13.19 -8.02 -9.57
CA VAL A 33 13.67 -6.91 -8.75
C VAL A 33 14.00 -7.41 -7.35
N ASP A 34 15.18 -7.05 -6.86
CA ASP A 34 15.55 -7.26 -5.47
C ASP A 34 15.21 -6.02 -4.63
N TYR A 35 15.34 -6.17 -3.31
CA TYR A 35 15.04 -5.08 -2.39
C TYR A 35 15.99 -3.88 -2.56
N THR A 36 17.25 -4.09 -2.94
CA THR A 36 18.24 -3.02 -3.12
C THR A 36 17.89 -2.15 -4.32
N ALA A 37 17.51 -2.77 -5.43
CA ALA A 37 17.05 -2.08 -6.63
C ALA A 37 15.74 -1.32 -6.38
N LEU A 38 14.80 -1.92 -5.64
CA LEU A 38 13.60 -1.20 -5.18
C LEU A 38 13.98 0.01 -4.30
N TYR A 39 14.92 -0.18 -3.38
CA TYR A 39 15.37 0.88 -2.49
C TYR A 39 15.92 2.07 -3.27
N GLN A 40 16.86 1.82 -4.18
CA GLN A 40 17.49 2.85 -5.00
C GLN A 40 16.49 3.57 -5.92
N ARG A 41 15.48 2.86 -6.42
CA ARG A 41 14.49 3.44 -7.34
C ARG A 41 13.45 4.33 -6.65
N PHE A 42 13.06 3.99 -5.43
CA PHE A 42 11.92 4.63 -4.76
C PHE A 42 12.29 5.45 -3.52
N ALA A 43 13.42 5.22 -2.85
CA ALA A 43 13.73 5.85 -1.57
C ALA A 43 13.72 7.38 -1.58
N GLU A 44 14.20 8.01 -2.66
CA GLU A 44 14.32 9.48 -2.79
C GLU A 44 13.17 10.12 -3.60
N ASN A 45 12.30 9.31 -4.20
CA ASN A 45 11.17 9.82 -4.99
C ASN A 45 9.88 9.70 -4.18
N ASP A 46 9.63 10.69 -3.32
CA ASP A 46 8.50 10.71 -2.38
C ASP A 46 7.16 10.33 -3.05
N TRP A 47 6.87 10.90 -4.21
CA TRP A 47 5.61 10.63 -4.91
C TRP A 47 5.52 9.18 -5.39
N ALA A 48 6.58 8.67 -6.02
CA ALA A 48 6.59 7.29 -6.52
C ALA A 48 6.56 6.29 -5.36
N ALA A 49 7.27 6.58 -4.26
CA ALA A 49 7.34 5.72 -3.09
C ALA A 49 5.99 5.65 -2.36
N VAL A 50 5.33 6.79 -2.16
CA VAL A 50 3.99 6.84 -1.55
C VAL A 50 2.98 6.08 -2.41
N LYS A 51 3.05 6.21 -3.74
CA LYS A 51 2.18 5.44 -4.65
C LYS A 51 2.45 3.94 -4.59
N LEU A 52 3.71 3.54 -4.49
CA LEU A 52 4.07 2.13 -4.30
C LEU A 52 3.51 1.60 -2.98
N ASP A 53 3.63 2.36 -1.89
CA ASP A 53 3.12 1.97 -0.58
C ASP A 53 1.58 1.87 -0.56
N ASP A 54 0.87 2.78 -1.23
CA ASP A 54 -0.59 2.67 -1.42
C ASP A 54 -0.97 1.37 -2.17
N ALA A 55 -0.25 1.05 -3.24
CA ALA A 55 -0.51 -0.13 -4.07
C ALA A 55 -0.15 -1.44 -3.36
N VAL A 56 0.98 -1.49 -2.64
CA VAL A 56 1.39 -2.61 -1.79
C VAL A 56 0.38 -2.82 -0.68
N ALA A 57 -0.09 -1.76 -0.03
CA ALA A 57 -1.13 -1.84 0.99
C ALA A 57 -2.41 -2.47 0.42
N LEU A 58 -2.86 -2.00 -0.75
CA LEU A 58 -4.06 -2.53 -1.40
C LEU A 58 -3.89 -4.00 -1.75
N LYS A 59 -2.73 -4.38 -2.28
CA LYS A 59 -2.41 -5.76 -2.63
C LYS A 59 -2.43 -6.67 -1.40
N GLY A 60 -1.78 -6.25 -0.31
CA GLY A 60 -1.76 -6.99 0.95
C GLY A 60 -3.15 -7.17 1.55
N LEU A 61 -3.97 -6.11 1.56
CA LEU A 61 -5.36 -6.19 2.03
C LEU A 61 -6.21 -7.14 1.17
N LYS A 62 -6.06 -7.09 -0.17
CA LYS A 62 -6.75 -8.01 -1.09
C LYS A 62 -6.28 -9.47 -0.96
N ALA A 63 -5.04 -9.69 -0.53
CA ALA A 63 -4.51 -11.02 -0.22
C ALA A 63 -5.02 -11.57 1.13
N GLY A 64 -5.86 -10.83 1.86
CA GLY A 64 -6.46 -11.27 3.12
C GLY A 64 -5.64 -10.94 4.37
N HIS A 65 -4.53 -10.20 4.24
CA HIS A 65 -3.77 -9.75 5.41
C HIS A 65 -4.56 -8.73 6.23
N SER A 66 -4.41 -8.81 7.56
CA SER A 66 -5.01 -7.82 8.46
C SER A 66 -4.37 -6.43 8.28
N PRO A 67 -5.06 -5.32 8.56
CA PRO A 67 -4.48 -3.98 8.52
C PRO A 67 -3.22 -3.84 9.39
N LYS A 68 -3.18 -4.53 10.54
CA LYS A 68 -2.00 -4.56 11.43
C LYS A 68 -0.81 -5.26 10.76
N THR A 69 -1.05 -6.38 10.07
CA THR A 69 -0.02 -7.11 9.32
C THR A 69 0.52 -6.25 8.19
N VAL A 70 -0.37 -5.65 7.37
CA VAL A 70 0.03 -4.77 6.27
C VAL A 70 0.82 -3.57 6.76
N ALA A 71 0.43 -2.97 7.90
CA ALA A 71 1.21 -1.93 8.54
C ALA A 71 2.62 -2.43 8.93
N GLY A 72 2.74 -3.62 9.52
CA GLY A 72 4.04 -4.23 9.83
C GLY A 72 4.93 -4.37 8.58
N ILE A 73 4.36 -4.83 7.48
CA ILE A 73 5.04 -4.97 6.19
C ILE A 73 5.52 -3.61 5.66
N LEU A 74 4.65 -2.59 5.65
CA LEU A 74 4.98 -1.26 5.15
C LEU A 74 6.09 -0.54 5.94
N HIS A 75 6.37 -0.92 7.19
CA HIS A 75 7.55 -0.38 7.89
C HIS A 75 8.87 -0.75 7.20
N GLN A 76 8.86 -1.78 6.35
CA GLN A 76 9.99 -2.17 5.51
C GLN A 76 9.95 -1.54 4.11
N SER A 77 9.07 -0.55 3.85
CA SER A 77 9.09 0.14 2.56
C SER A 77 10.38 0.95 2.35
N PRO A 78 10.87 1.09 1.11
CA PRO A 78 11.99 1.97 0.79
C PRO A 78 11.88 3.36 1.38
N TYR A 79 10.69 3.96 1.29
CA TYR A 79 10.42 5.29 1.81
C TYR A 79 10.61 5.35 3.33
N VAL A 80 9.94 4.48 4.07
CA VAL A 80 10.02 4.46 5.54
C VAL A 80 11.45 4.18 6.00
N GLN A 81 12.12 3.21 5.38
CA GLN A 81 13.50 2.86 5.70
C GLN A 81 14.46 4.02 5.39
N HIS A 82 14.25 4.77 4.31
CA HIS A 82 15.04 5.95 3.99
C HIS A 82 14.80 7.09 4.97
N GLN A 83 13.54 7.41 5.27
CA GLN A 83 13.22 8.48 6.22
C GLN A 83 13.81 8.21 7.61
N VAL A 84 13.69 6.98 8.12
CA VAL A 84 14.18 6.63 9.46
C VAL A 84 15.71 6.55 9.51
N HIS A 85 16.35 5.89 8.53
CA HIS A 85 17.77 5.55 8.64
C HIS A 85 18.70 6.56 7.98
N HIS A 86 18.28 7.22 6.90
CA HIS A 86 19.08 8.23 6.22
C HIS A 86 18.71 9.63 6.71
N ASN A 87 17.42 9.99 6.66
CA ASN A 87 16.96 11.33 7.04
C ASN A 87 16.77 11.51 8.56
N ARG A 88 16.96 10.44 9.35
CA ARG A 88 16.86 10.43 10.82
C ARG A 88 15.50 10.92 11.33
N VAL A 89 14.45 10.75 10.52
CA VAL A 89 13.08 11.04 10.94
C VAL A 89 12.71 10.09 12.09
N PRO A 90 12.12 10.58 13.19
CA PRO A 90 11.72 9.72 14.28
C PRO A 90 10.76 8.61 13.83
N VAL A 91 10.79 7.47 14.50
CA VAL A 91 9.95 6.31 14.13
C VAL A 91 8.47 6.61 14.29
N ALA A 92 8.08 7.35 15.33
CA ALA A 92 6.68 7.66 15.63
C ALA A 92 5.88 8.28 14.46
N PRO A 93 6.33 9.37 13.80
CA PRO A 93 5.64 9.91 12.62
C PRO A 93 5.62 8.94 11.44
N MET A 94 6.66 8.13 11.24
CA MET A 94 6.64 7.11 10.19
C MET A 94 5.65 5.98 10.48
N SER A 95 5.50 5.56 11.74
CA SER A 95 4.45 4.64 12.15
C SER A 95 3.04 5.24 12.03
N GLN A 96 2.90 6.57 12.15
CA GLN A 96 1.64 7.24 11.84
C GLN A 96 1.37 7.23 10.34
N TYR A 97 2.36 7.60 9.52
CA TYR A 97 2.28 7.53 8.06
C TYR A 97 1.80 6.15 7.59
N VAL A 98 2.48 5.08 8.03
CA VAL A 98 2.12 3.71 7.66
C VAL A 98 0.67 3.37 8.03
N ARG A 99 0.24 3.68 9.26
CA ARG A 99 -1.13 3.41 9.70
C ARG A 99 -2.15 4.19 8.87
N SER A 100 -1.88 5.46 8.60
CA SER A 100 -2.73 6.33 7.77
C SER A 100 -2.84 5.80 6.35
N THR A 101 -1.74 5.35 5.73
CA THR A 101 -1.72 4.72 4.40
C THR A 101 -2.64 3.51 4.35
N VAL A 102 -2.48 2.56 5.29
CA VAL A 102 -3.31 1.34 5.33
C VAL A 102 -4.79 1.67 5.54
N MET A 103 -5.12 2.58 6.45
CA MET A 103 -6.50 2.94 6.74
C MET A 103 -7.17 3.66 5.56
N LYS A 104 -6.46 4.57 4.90
CA LYS A 104 -6.92 5.26 3.68
C LYS A 104 -7.27 4.24 2.60
N VAL A 105 -6.34 3.33 2.31
CA VAL A 105 -6.53 2.31 1.27
C VAL A 105 -7.66 1.33 1.62
N LEU A 106 -7.75 0.91 2.88
CA LEU A 106 -8.83 0.05 3.36
C LEU A 106 -10.20 0.72 3.18
N GLN A 107 -10.32 2.00 3.53
CA GLN A 107 -11.56 2.76 3.36
C GLN A 107 -11.94 2.89 1.89
N GLN A 108 -11.00 3.26 1.02
CA GLN A 108 -11.22 3.37 -0.42
C GLN A 108 -11.67 2.04 -1.04
N TRP A 109 -11.02 0.94 -0.64
CA TRP A 109 -11.39 -0.40 -1.12
C TRP A 109 -12.77 -0.84 -0.65
N LYS A 110 -13.13 -0.60 0.61
CA LYS A 110 -14.48 -0.88 1.13
C LYS A 110 -15.55 -0.06 0.44
N GLN A 111 -15.30 1.22 0.18
CA GLN A 111 -16.21 2.09 -0.56
C GLN A 111 -16.42 1.61 -1.99
N THR A 112 -15.34 1.24 -2.68
CA THR A 112 -15.42 0.70 -4.06
C THR A 112 -16.26 -0.59 -4.12
N GLN A 113 -16.12 -1.47 -3.13
CA GLN A 113 -16.96 -2.68 -3.04
C GLN A 113 -18.42 -2.36 -2.74
N ALA A 114 -18.69 -1.43 -1.83
CA ALA A 114 -20.06 -1.02 -1.50
C ALA A 114 -20.78 -0.38 -2.71
N SER A 115 -20.07 0.40 -3.53
CA SER A 115 -20.61 1.01 -4.74
C SER A 115 -20.88 0.01 -5.86
N GLN A 116 -20.16 -1.11 -5.92
CA GLN A 116 -20.41 -2.17 -6.90
C GLN A 116 -21.57 -3.10 -6.51
N ALA A 117 -21.98 -3.09 -5.25
CA ALA A 117 -23.05 -3.95 -4.71
C ALA A 117 -24.46 -3.33 -4.81
N GLN A 118 -24.64 -2.13 -5.40
CA GLN A 118 -25.97 -1.56 -5.64
C GLN A 118 -26.47 -1.91 -7.05
N PRO A 119 -27.48 -2.80 -7.18
CA PRO A 119 -28.11 -3.04 -8.47
C PRO A 119 -29.00 -1.85 -8.83
N SER A 120 -28.92 -1.47 -10.11
CA SER A 120 -29.74 -0.48 -10.80
C SER A 120 -31.24 -0.82 -10.76
N GLN A 121 -31.90 -0.66 -9.63
CA GLN A 121 -33.37 -0.67 -9.51
C GLN A 121 -33.90 0.77 -9.44
N ARG A 122 -33.78 1.51 -10.54
CA ARG A 122 -34.49 2.79 -10.72
C ARG A 122 -34.70 3.09 -12.20
N ARG A 123 -35.39 2.20 -12.92
CA ARG A 123 -35.91 2.51 -14.26
C ARG A 123 -37.09 1.62 -14.67
N GLN A 124 -38.15 1.62 -13.86
CA GLN A 124 -39.48 1.14 -14.26
C GLN A 124 -40.52 1.69 -13.29
N GLN A 125 -40.78 2.99 -13.38
CA GLN A 125 -41.98 3.63 -12.82
C GLN A 125 -42.11 5.02 -13.46
N GLN A 126 -42.50 5.03 -14.73
CA GLN A 126 -43.19 6.16 -15.37
C GLN A 126 -43.77 5.68 -16.70
N THR A 127 -44.76 4.80 -16.60
CA THR A 127 -45.84 4.72 -17.60
C THR A 127 -47.07 5.26 -16.89
N GLY A 128 -47.03 6.56 -16.60
CA GLY A 128 -48.19 7.32 -16.17
C GLY A 128 -48.97 7.69 -17.42
N MET A 129 -50.23 7.29 -17.41
CA MET A 129 -51.33 7.75 -18.26
C MET A 129 -51.21 9.23 -18.65
N ASP A 130 -51.55 9.52 -19.92
CA ASP A 130 -52.11 10.76 -20.49
C ASP A 130 -51.85 10.65 -22.02
N LEU A 131 -52.80 10.75 -22.95
CA LEU A 131 -54.05 11.49 -23.04
C LEU A 131 -54.96 10.88 -24.13
N GLU A 132 -56.27 11.12 -23.94
CA GLU A 132 -57.38 11.21 -24.92
C GLU A 132 -57.82 9.96 -25.73
#